data_AF-A0A914YSY0-F1
#
_entry.id   AF-A0A914YSY0-F1
#
_cell.length_a   1.000
_cell.length_b   1.000
_cell.length_c   1.000
_cell.angle_alpha   90.00
_cell.angle_beta   90.00
_cell.angle_gamma   90.00
#
_symmetry.space_group_name_H-M   'P 1'
#
loop_
_entity.id
_entity.type
_entity.pdbx_description
1 polymer ?
#
loop_
_entity_poly.entity_id
_entity_poly.type
_entity_poly.pdbx_seq_one_letter_code
_entity_poly.pdbx_strand_id
1 'polypeptide(L)'
;MYKFCVALASFMLIVNLNYAQQLSCGSGNFQTHVATTLISSSCKNGLAQFDGCCRTHDGCYHDQKGRKLCDGTLCDCLINSLLSFDSKACRRNAELFCNLVTLFGSKAYSNSGKKLSAQNK
;
A
#
# COMPACT_ATOMS: atom_id res chain seq x y z
N MET A 1 13.51 36.55 -24.45
CA MET A 1 13.37 36.31 -23.00
C MET A 1 12.04 35.63 -22.65
N TYR A 2 10.88 36.12 -23.10
CA TYR A 2 9.56 35.50 -22.85
C TYR A 2 9.42 34.02 -23.29
N LYS A 3 10.00 33.65 -24.45
CA LYS A 3 9.95 32.26 -24.98
C LYS A 3 10.63 31.22 -24.07
N PHE A 4 11.68 31.61 -23.34
CA PHE A 4 12.39 30.72 -22.41
C PHE A 4 11.59 30.50 -21.11
N CYS A 5 10.89 31.53 -20.61
CA CYS A 5 10.01 31.39 -19.45
C CYS A 5 8.80 30.48 -19.72
N VAL A 6 8.21 30.55 -20.92
CA VAL A 6 7.07 29.70 -21.30
C VAL A 6 7.49 28.22 -21.39
N ALA A 7 8.67 27.92 -21.93
CA ALA A 7 9.17 26.54 -22.04
C ALA A 7 9.43 25.88 -20.66
N LEU A 8 9.96 26.63 -19.70
CA LEU A 8 10.21 26.14 -18.33
C LEU A 8 8.90 25.94 -17.54
N ALA A 9 7.94 26.85 -17.69
CA ALA A 9 6.61 26.69 -17.08
C ALA A 9 5.86 25.48 -17.65
N SER A 10 6.02 25.23 -18.95
CA SER A 10 5.45 24.07 -19.63
C SER A 10 6.08 22.76 -19.13
N PHE A 11 7.41 22.72 -18.97
CA PHE A 11 8.11 21.54 -18.44
C PHE A 11 7.64 21.19 -17.03
N MET A 12 7.48 22.18 -16.14
CA MET A 12 6.97 21.98 -14.77
C MET A 12 5.54 21.40 -14.74
N LEU A 13 4.65 21.80 -15.65
CA LEU A 13 3.30 21.24 -15.73
C LEU A 13 3.30 19.77 -16.18
N ILE A 14 4.25 19.36 -17.03
CA ILE A 14 4.35 17.98 -17.53
C ILE A 14 4.95 17.04 -16.48
N VAL A 15 5.85 17.54 -15.61
CA VAL A 15 6.50 16.72 -14.56
C VAL A 15 5.53 16.37 -13.41
N ASN A 16 4.50 17.19 -13.17
CA ASN A 16 3.54 16.99 -12.08
C ASN A 16 2.47 15.92 -12.33
N LEU A 17 2.34 15.40 -13.56
CA LEU A 17 1.27 14.44 -13.91
C LEU A 17 1.68 12.96 -13.76
N ASN A 18 2.92 12.68 -13.37
CA ASN A 18 3.46 11.31 -13.25
C ASN A 18 4.01 10.99 -11.86
N TYR A 19 3.47 11.59 -10.80
CA TYR A 19 3.67 10.99 -9.47
C TYR A 19 2.81 9.72 -9.42
N ALA A 20 3.35 8.62 -9.96
CA ALA A 20 2.79 7.30 -9.73
C ALA A 20 2.65 7.18 -8.21
N GLN A 21 1.41 7.19 -7.71
CA GLN A 21 1.15 7.08 -6.28
C GLN A 21 1.90 5.84 -5.81
N GLN A 22 2.95 6.05 -5.02
CA GLN A 22 3.70 4.96 -4.45
C GLN A 22 2.71 4.14 -3.62
N LEU A 23 2.63 2.84 -3.89
CA LEU A 23 1.82 1.92 -3.11
C LEU A 23 2.16 2.14 -1.62
N SER A 24 1.14 2.32 -0.79
CA SER A 24 1.28 2.55 0.66
C SER A 24 1.73 1.28 1.38
N CYS A 25 1.51 0.12 0.76
CA CYS A 25 1.83 -1.17 1.35
C CYS A 25 3.33 -1.40 1.56
N GLY A 26 3.68 -1.91 2.74
CA GLY A 26 5.04 -2.31 3.13
C GLY A 26 5.74 -1.29 4.04
N SER A 27 6.75 -1.74 4.78
CA SER A 27 7.50 -0.88 5.72
C SER A 27 8.72 -0.19 5.08
N GLY A 28 8.85 -0.21 3.74
CA GLY A 28 9.95 0.42 3.01
C GLY A 28 9.98 0.05 1.52
N ASN A 29 10.81 0.76 0.77
CA ASN A 29 10.84 0.75 -0.71
C ASN A 29 10.92 -0.65 -1.33
N PHE A 30 11.74 -1.54 -0.77
CA PHE A 30 11.86 -2.91 -1.29
C PHE A 30 10.54 -3.69 -1.18
N GLN A 31 9.90 -3.68 -0.01
CA GLN A 31 8.64 -4.39 0.21
C GLN A 31 7.51 -3.81 -0.65
N THR A 32 7.45 -2.47 -0.72
CA THR A 32 6.51 -1.75 -1.57
C THR A 32 6.68 -2.11 -3.06
N HIS A 33 7.92 -2.19 -3.54
CA HIS A 33 8.22 -2.56 -4.91
C HIS A 33 7.81 -4.00 -5.21
N VAL A 34 8.15 -4.95 -4.34
CA VAL A 34 7.75 -6.36 -4.47
C VAL A 34 6.23 -6.48 -4.50
N ALA A 35 5.52 -5.80 -3.60
CA ALA A 35 4.07 -5.81 -3.55
C ALA A 35 3.44 -5.23 -4.82
N THR A 36 3.93 -4.08 -5.28
CA THR A 36 3.48 -3.45 -6.52
C THR A 36 3.64 -4.39 -7.71
N THR A 37 4.83 -4.98 -7.87
CA THR A 37 5.13 -5.87 -8.99
C THR A 37 4.26 -7.12 -8.98
N LEU A 38 4.11 -7.79 -7.83
CA LEU A 38 3.30 -9.00 -7.73
C LEU A 38 1.82 -8.73 -8.00
N ILE A 39 1.27 -7.64 -7.47
CA ILE A 39 -0.15 -7.32 -7.65
C ILE A 39 -0.42 -6.79 -9.06
N SER A 40 0.39 -5.88 -9.58
CA SER A 40 0.20 -5.37 -10.95
C SER A 40 0.29 -6.47 -12.01
N SER A 41 1.14 -7.48 -11.80
CA SER A 41 1.29 -8.61 -12.73
C SER A 41 0.20 -9.66 -12.61
N SER A 42 -0.36 -9.87 -11.41
CA SER A 42 -1.31 -10.95 -11.16
C SER A 42 -2.77 -10.50 -11.15
N CYS A 43 -3.03 -9.24 -10.78
CA CYS A 43 -4.34 -8.61 -10.66
C CYS A 43 -4.43 -7.41 -11.63
N LYS A 44 -4.89 -7.65 -12.86
CA LYS A 44 -5.07 -6.57 -13.84
C LYS A 44 -6.00 -5.50 -13.27
N ASN A 45 -5.52 -4.26 -13.14
CA ASN A 45 -6.24 -3.12 -12.56
C ASN A 45 -6.62 -3.27 -11.07
N GLY A 46 -6.06 -4.25 -10.34
CA GLY A 46 -6.36 -4.49 -8.91
C GLY A 46 -5.47 -3.76 -7.92
N LEU A 47 -4.46 -3.00 -8.42
CA LEU A 47 -3.48 -2.34 -7.57
C LEU A 47 -4.11 -1.31 -6.63
N ALA A 48 -5.10 -0.54 -7.11
CA ALA A 48 -5.76 0.50 -6.31
C ALA A 48 -6.58 -0.11 -5.15
N GLN A 49 -7.26 -1.22 -5.39
CA GLN A 49 -8.03 -1.97 -4.40
C GLN A 49 -7.12 -2.57 -3.34
N PHE A 50 -6.02 -3.20 -3.77
CA PHE A 50 -4.99 -3.72 -2.88
C PHE A 50 -4.42 -2.61 -1.98
N ASP A 51 -4.09 -1.47 -2.57
CA ASP A 51 -3.54 -0.31 -1.84
C ASP A 51 -4.54 0.29 -0.84
N GLY A 52 -5.82 0.33 -1.19
CA GLY A 52 -6.89 0.75 -0.28
C GLY A 52 -6.97 -0.12 0.98
N CYS A 53 -6.79 -1.43 0.83
CA CYS A 53 -6.71 -2.33 1.97
C CYS A 53 -5.46 -2.05 2.83
N CYS A 54 -4.30 -1.83 2.21
CA CYS A 54 -3.07 -1.52 2.95
C CYS A 54 -3.17 -0.20 3.73
N ARG A 55 -3.74 0.87 3.15
CA ARG A 55 -3.97 2.14 3.87
C ARG A 55 -4.85 1.95 5.11
N THR A 56 -5.90 1.14 4.98
CA THR A 56 -6.80 0.84 6.10
C THR A 56 -6.07 0.06 7.20
N HIS A 57 -5.21 -0.89 6.82
CA HIS A 57 -4.39 -1.66 7.74
C HIS A 57 -3.35 -0.79 8.46
N ASP A 58 -2.66 0.09 7.75
CA ASP A 58 -1.71 1.04 8.33
C ASP A 58 -2.39 1.96 9.34
N GLY A 59 -3.61 2.43 9.05
CA GLY A 59 -4.44 3.18 10.00
C GLY A 59 -4.81 2.36 11.23
N CYS A 60 -5.19 1.09 11.05
CA CYS A 60 -5.47 0.19 12.16
C CYS A 60 -4.24 -0.06 13.04
N TYR A 61 -3.07 -0.23 12.42
CA TYR A 61 -1.78 -0.34 13.09
C TYR A 61 -1.41 0.96 13.81
N HIS A 62 -1.63 2.11 13.18
CA HIS A 62 -1.41 3.41 13.79
C HIS A 62 -2.25 3.57 15.06
N ASP A 63 -3.55 3.29 14.98
CA ASP A 63 -4.52 3.38 16.08
C ASP A 63 -4.33 2.29 17.16
N GLN A 64 -3.39 1.35 16.97
CA GLN A 64 -3.12 0.26 17.90
C GLN A 64 -4.37 -0.56 18.29
N LYS A 65 -5.27 -0.83 17.33
CA LYS A 65 -6.55 -1.55 17.58
C LYS A 65 -6.40 -3.05 17.85
N GLY A 66 -5.17 -3.56 17.96
CA GLY A 66 -4.86 -4.97 18.16
C GLY A 66 -4.43 -5.65 16.86
N ARG A 67 -3.22 -6.23 16.87
CA ARG A 67 -2.61 -6.83 15.68
C ARG A 67 -3.48 -7.88 14.99
N LYS A 68 -4.02 -8.83 15.77
CA LYS A 68 -4.86 -9.91 15.23
C LYS A 68 -6.10 -9.39 14.52
N LEU A 69 -6.72 -8.34 15.08
CA LEU A 69 -7.86 -7.67 14.46
C LEU A 69 -7.44 -7.01 13.14
N CYS A 70 -6.39 -6.17 13.18
CA CYS A 70 -5.91 -5.46 11.99
C CYS A 70 -5.50 -6.41 10.87
N ASP A 71 -4.69 -7.43 11.16
CA ASP A 71 -4.23 -8.40 10.17
C ASP A 71 -5.41 -9.19 9.58
N GLY A 72 -6.39 -9.58 10.40
CA GLY A 72 -7.61 -10.24 9.94
C GLY A 72 -8.45 -9.36 9.02
N THR A 73 -8.67 -8.10 9.38
CA THR A 73 -9.39 -7.13 8.54
C THR A 73 -8.67 -6.87 7.22
N LEU A 74 -7.33 -6.84 7.22
CA LEU A 74 -6.55 -6.75 5.98
C LEU A 74 -6.79 -7.98 5.11
N CYS A 75 -6.71 -9.19 5.67
CA CYS A 75 -6.98 -10.43 4.94
C CYS A 75 -8.35 -10.43 4.28
N ASP A 76 -9.40 -10.09 5.03
CA ASP A 76 -10.78 -10.03 4.51
C ASP A 76 -10.91 -8.99 3.41
N CYS A 77 -10.29 -7.81 3.58
CA CYS A 77 -10.30 -6.76 2.57
C CYS A 77 -9.62 -7.23 1.28
N LEU A 78 -8.43 -7.84 1.38
CA LEU A 78 -7.65 -8.30 0.24
C LEU A 78 -8.38 -9.39 -0.54
N ILE A 79 -8.94 -10.38 0.15
CA ILE A 79 -9.71 -11.43 -0.52
C ILE A 79 -10.91 -10.81 -1.22
N ASN A 80 -11.79 -10.11 -0.50
CA ASN A 80 -13.04 -9.60 -1.04
C ASN A 80 -12.85 -8.56 -2.16
N SER A 81 -11.94 -7.62 -1.98
CA SER A 81 -11.71 -6.55 -2.96
C SER A 81 -11.05 -7.06 -4.24
N LEU A 82 -10.42 -8.23 -4.18
CA LEU A 82 -9.75 -8.84 -5.33
C LEU A 82 -10.52 -10.01 -5.96
N LEU A 83 -11.66 -10.43 -5.40
CA LEU A 83 -12.51 -11.50 -5.96
C LEU A 83 -13.03 -11.17 -7.36
N SER A 84 -13.22 -9.88 -7.67
CA SER A 84 -13.71 -9.42 -8.98
C SER A 84 -12.68 -9.54 -10.10
N PHE A 85 -11.42 -9.87 -9.80
CA PHE A 85 -10.38 -10.08 -10.81
C PHE A 85 -10.26 -11.57 -11.13
N ASP A 86 -10.51 -11.92 -12.39
CA ASP A 86 -10.49 -13.32 -12.87
C ASP A 86 -9.07 -13.84 -13.09
N SER A 87 -8.31 -13.99 -12.00
CA SER A 87 -6.96 -14.54 -12.02
C SER A 87 -6.68 -15.39 -10.78
N LYS A 88 -6.40 -16.68 -11.00
CA LYS A 88 -5.90 -17.58 -9.93
C LYS A 88 -4.62 -17.05 -9.29
N ALA A 89 -3.77 -16.36 -10.06
CA ALA A 89 -2.56 -15.74 -9.53
C ALA A 89 -2.89 -14.56 -8.60
N CYS A 90 -3.89 -13.75 -8.94
CA CYS A 90 -4.33 -12.62 -8.11
C CYS A 90 -4.77 -13.10 -6.73
N ARG A 91 -5.68 -14.08 -6.68
CA ARG A 91 -6.16 -14.68 -5.43
C ARG A 91 -5.04 -15.31 -4.60
N ARG A 92 -4.14 -16.07 -5.23
CA ARG A 92 -2.98 -16.64 -4.53
C ARG A 92 -2.06 -15.57 -3.93
N ASN A 93 -1.85 -14.47 -4.65
CA ASN A 93 -1.05 -13.37 -4.11
C ASN A 93 -1.78 -12.63 -2.98
N ALA A 94 -3.09 -12.44 -3.05
CA ALA A 94 -3.88 -11.91 -1.95
C ALA A 94 -3.74 -12.75 -0.66
N GLU A 95 -3.87 -14.07 -0.78
CA GLU A 95 -3.65 -15.03 0.30
C GLU A 95 -2.20 -15.00 0.83
N LEU A 96 -1.22 -14.91 -0.07
CA LEU A 96 0.19 -14.77 0.31
C LEU A 96 0.41 -13.51 1.16
N PHE A 97 -0.10 -12.35 0.75
CA PHE A 97 0.05 -11.11 1.53
C PHE A 97 -0.64 -11.20 2.89
N CYS A 98 -1.83 -11.80 2.97
CA CYS A 98 -2.49 -12.11 4.24
C CYS A 98 -1.60 -12.96 5.17
N ASN A 99 -1.00 -14.04 4.65
CA ASN A 99 -0.11 -14.90 5.43
C ASN A 99 1.16 -14.17 5.87
N LEU A 100 1.76 -13.35 4.99
CA LEU A 100 2.96 -12.60 5.33
C LEU A 100 2.73 -11.60 6.47
N VAL A 101 1.59 -10.88 6.46
CA VAL A 101 1.30 -9.91 7.51
C VAL A 101 1.04 -10.58 8.86
N THR A 102 0.34 -11.72 8.88
CA THR A 102 0.02 -12.44 10.11
C THR A 102 1.25 -13.07 10.75
N LEU A 103 2.20 -13.54 9.93
CA LEU A 103 3.47 -14.13 10.38
C LEU A 103 4.50 -13.08 10.79
N PHE A 104 4.68 -12.01 10.00
CA PHE A 104 5.81 -11.09 10.15
C PHE A 104 5.43 -9.67 10.60
N GLY A 105 4.15 -9.34 10.69
CA GLY A 105 3.65 -7.98 10.98
C GLY A 105 3.90 -7.47 12.39
N SER A 106 4.30 -8.33 13.34
CA SER A 106 4.44 -7.98 14.76
C SER A 106 5.36 -6.77 15.02
N LYS A 107 6.51 -6.70 14.34
CA LYS A 107 7.45 -5.59 14.48
C LYS A 107 6.88 -4.29 13.89
N ALA A 108 6.24 -4.37 12.73
CA ALA A 108 5.60 -3.21 12.11
C ALA A 108 4.49 -2.66 13.00
N TYR A 109 3.61 -3.53 13.53
CA TYR A 109 2.55 -3.17 14.46
C TYR A 109 3.09 -2.42 15.70
N SER A 110 4.11 -3.00 16.33
CA SER A 110 4.72 -2.43 17.54
C SER A 110 5.36 -1.05 17.28
N ASN A 111 5.96 -0.88 16.10
CA ASN A 111 6.61 0.38 15.73
C ASN A 111 5.60 1.47 15.37
N SER A 112 4.45 1.12 14.79
CA SER A 112 3.39 2.08 14.48
C SER A 112 2.84 2.75 15.74
N GLY A 113 2.73 2.03 16.86
CA GLY A 113 2.29 2.58 18.14
C GLY A 113 3.31 3.49 18.83
N LYS A 114 4.62 3.24 18.66
CA LYS A 114 5.67 4.10 19.22
C LYS A 114 5.64 5.52 18.64
N LYS A 115 5.13 5.69 17.42
CA LYS A 115 4.92 7.01 16.83
C LYS A 115 3.90 7.84 17.62
N LEU A 116 2.84 7.21 18.15
CA LEU A 116 1.86 7.88 19.03
C LEU A 116 2.51 8.40 20.33
N SER A 117 3.42 7.63 20.94
CA SER A 117 4.09 8.07 22.18
C SER A 117 5.09 9.21 21.98
N ALA A 118 5.66 9.34 20.78
CA ALA A 118 6.65 10.38 20.47
C ALA A 118 6.00 11.71 20.02
N GLN A 119 4.73 11.68 19.59
CA GLN A 119 3.99 12.88 19.17
C GLN A 119 3.16 13.51 20.30
N ASN A 120 3.05 12.85 21.46
CA ASN A 120 2.37 13.34 22.66
C ASN A 120 3.35 13.81 23.76
N LYS A 121 4.61 14.05 23.40
CA LYS A 121 5.66 14.54 24.29
C LYS A 121 6.30 15.78 23.68
#